data_AF-A0A235B4T0-F1
#
_entry.id   AF-A0A235B4T0-F1
#
_cell.length_a   1.000
_cell.length_b   1.000
_cell.length_c   1.000
_cell.angle_alpha   90.00
_cell.angle_beta   90.00
_cell.angle_gamma   90.00
#
_symmetry.space_group_name_H-M   'P 1'
#
loop_
_entity.id
_entity.type
_entity.pdbx_description
1 polymer ?
#
loop_
_entity_poly.entity_id
_entity_poly.type
_entity_poly.pdbx_seq_one_letter_code
_entity_poly.pdbx_strand_id
1 'polypeptide(L)'
;MVYHGVSLITPPFLILFAFLLSLGVSMLLGTSVGAMSTMGIAVIGLTHAFQMPVGPVAGALVSGAFVGDRTSPLSGSAHLTATMAGAPFYRGWKVIIKSLFPVFLLCLFLYAGLGIIYGDVPFRADDLAQVRRQLLAPYPFFSPWLWLPPLSVLICALFRIPVLINLAQGAILGAGIGLFLYDIPLTTLLQTAWTGAERYRHPVGGIWPMIQALGVIMSAGALYGTMQSACILDRVSQSITHSASTPEQLMRRTGLFSVAIALLTCNQTLCLMMPGKLMRRSYTEMGMTSSQLVRSISDTGMVMAGWIPWNLNALLCAAAIGVPVVQYMPFAYLLFLLPLYFFWSTRTKNTGSRNRQVSSPTPIP
;
A
#
# COMPACT_ATOMS: atom_id res chain seq x y z
N MET A 1 14.51 16.97 4.44
CA MET A 1 13.81 16.50 3.24
C MET A 1 12.82 17.51 2.68
N VAL A 2 11.81 17.96 3.45
CA VAL A 2 10.77 18.92 2.98
C VAL A 2 11.38 20.17 2.34
N TYR A 3 12.31 20.85 3.01
CA TYR A 3 12.97 22.05 2.47
C TYR A 3 13.56 21.88 1.06
N HIS A 4 14.23 20.77 0.79
CA HIS A 4 14.77 20.46 -0.55
C HIS A 4 13.71 19.96 -1.53
N GLY A 5 12.71 19.23 -1.03
CA GLY A 5 11.61 18.74 -1.86
C GLY A 5 10.80 19.86 -2.50
N VAL A 6 10.55 20.96 -1.76
CA VAL A 6 9.81 22.13 -2.28
C VAL A 6 10.54 22.79 -3.47
N SER A 7 11.87 22.69 -3.57
CA SER A 7 12.63 23.20 -4.74
C SER A 7 12.71 22.24 -5.92
N LEU A 8 12.52 20.93 -5.69
CA LEU A 8 12.68 19.89 -6.71
C LEU A 8 11.35 19.51 -7.38
N ILE A 9 10.24 19.68 -6.67
CA ILE A 9 8.92 19.22 -7.10
C ILE A 9 8.02 20.44 -7.25
N THR A 10 7.42 20.61 -8.41
CA THR A 10 6.36 21.61 -8.61
C THR A 10 4.99 21.02 -8.23
N PRO A 11 4.05 21.84 -7.70
CA PRO A 11 2.76 21.36 -7.22
C PRO A 11 1.98 20.46 -8.21
N PRO A 12 1.92 20.77 -9.53
CA PRO A 12 1.20 19.94 -10.49
C PRO A 12 1.73 18.50 -10.62
N PHE A 13 3.01 18.26 -10.35
CA PHE A 13 3.59 16.92 -10.42
C PHE A 13 3.58 16.18 -9.09
N LEU A 14 3.20 16.83 -7.97
CA LEU A 14 3.31 16.25 -6.64
C LEU A 14 2.53 14.94 -6.49
N ILE A 15 1.28 14.88 -6.97
CA ILE A 15 0.41 13.70 -6.84
C ILE A 15 1.00 12.53 -7.64
N LEU A 16 1.41 12.76 -8.89
CA LEU A 16 2.03 11.74 -9.72
C LEU A 16 3.37 11.27 -9.14
N PHE A 17 4.20 12.22 -8.68
CA PHE A 17 5.47 11.92 -8.04
C PHE A 17 5.28 11.12 -6.76
N ALA A 18 4.28 11.42 -5.95
CA ALA A 18 3.95 10.67 -4.74
C ALA A 18 3.65 9.20 -5.05
N PHE A 19 2.85 8.93 -6.09
CA PHE A 19 2.59 7.57 -6.56
C PHE A 19 3.87 6.84 -6.99
N LEU A 20 4.69 7.47 -7.85
CA LEU A 20 5.92 6.87 -8.38
C LEU A 20 6.99 6.67 -7.31
N LEU A 21 7.17 7.65 -6.42
CA LEU A 21 8.11 7.58 -5.32
C LEU A 21 7.71 6.45 -4.36
N SER A 22 6.45 6.39 -3.97
CA SER A 22 5.98 5.33 -3.08
C SER A 22 6.09 3.94 -3.71
N LEU A 23 5.83 3.83 -5.02
CA LEU A 23 6.05 2.60 -5.78
C LEU A 23 7.52 2.19 -5.71
N GLY A 24 8.45 3.10 -6.03
CA GLY A 24 9.88 2.82 -6.02
C GLY A 24 10.37 2.37 -4.65
N VAL A 25 10.01 3.12 -3.60
CA VAL A 25 10.37 2.80 -2.22
C VAL A 25 9.76 1.46 -1.81
N SER A 26 8.47 1.23 -2.06
CA SER A 26 7.86 -0.04 -1.69
C SER A 26 8.40 -1.23 -2.47
N MET A 27 8.83 -1.03 -3.72
CA MET A 27 9.53 -2.07 -4.48
C MET A 27 10.87 -2.45 -3.84
N LEU A 28 11.61 -1.47 -3.32
CA LEU A 28 12.85 -1.67 -2.58
C LEU A 28 12.64 -2.29 -1.19
N LEU A 29 11.56 -1.94 -0.51
CA LEU A 29 11.29 -2.42 0.86
C LEU A 29 10.51 -3.73 0.90
N GLY A 30 9.71 -4.01 -0.14
CA GLY A 30 8.78 -5.14 -0.16
C GLY A 30 7.60 -4.98 0.80
N THR A 31 7.30 -3.77 1.28
CA THR A 31 6.20 -3.51 2.21
C THR A 31 5.52 -2.18 1.91
N SER A 32 4.20 -2.16 1.98
CA SER A 32 3.38 -0.95 1.84
C SER A 32 3.52 -0.05 3.07
N VAL A 33 3.33 -0.61 4.27
CA VAL A 33 3.43 0.12 5.54
C VAL A 33 4.82 0.72 5.74
N GLY A 34 5.88 -0.04 5.47
CA GLY A 34 7.24 0.50 5.57
C GLY A 34 7.49 1.66 4.60
N ALA A 35 6.98 1.61 3.37
CA ALA A 35 7.10 2.71 2.42
C ALA A 35 6.36 3.98 2.89
N MET A 36 5.17 3.81 3.47
CA MET A 36 4.41 4.91 4.07
C MET A 36 5.13 5.55 5.25
N SER A 37 5.71 4.75 6.14
CA SER A 37 6.44 5.26 7.31
C SER A 37 7.74 5.97 6.94
N THR A 38 8.38 5.61 5.82
CA THR A 38 9.68 6.18 5.43
C THR A 38 9.55 7.49 4.64
N MET A 39 8.75 7.50 3.57
CA MET A 39 8.61 8.67 2.69
C MET A 39 7.23 9.31 2.72
N GLY A 40 6.20 8.57 3.16
CA GLY A 40 4.81 9.05 3.13
C GLY A 40 4.62 10.33 3.96
N ILE A 41 5.07 10.33 5.22
CA ILE A 41 4.96 11.50 6.10
C ILE A 41 5.71 12.74 5.56
N ALA A 42 6.85 12.54 4.89
CA ALA A 42 7.61 13.62 4.29
C ALA A 42 6.87 14.25 3.10
N VAL A 43 6.22 13.42 2.26
CA VAL A 43 5.39 13.89 1.14
C VAL A 43 4.10 14.55 1.63
N ILE A 44 3.49 14.07 2.72
CA ILE A 44 2.37 14.77 3.36
C ILE A 44 2.82 16.14 3.91
N GLY A 45 4.01 16.23 4.50
CA GLY A 45 4.59 17.53 4.89
C GLY A 45 4.76 18.50 3.71
N LEU A 46 5.23 18.01 2.56
CA LEU A 46 5.28 18.80 1.32
C LEU A 46 3.89 19.23 0.84
N THR A 47 2.90 18.35 0.95
CA THR A 47 1.51 18.63 0.57
C THR A 47 0.94 19.80 1.37
N HIS A 48 1.19 19.83 2.68
CA HIS A 48 0.82 20.95 3.53
C HIS A 48 1.59 22.23 3.20
N ALA A 49 2.88 22.12 2.87
CA ALA A 49 3.69 23.27 2.46
C ALA A 49 3.18 23.91 1.15
N PHE A 50 2.69 23.09 0.22
CA PHE A 50 2.03 23.54 -1.02
C PHE A 50 0.56 23.91 -0.84
N GLN A 51 -0.01 23.75 0.36
CA GLN A 51 -1.43 23.95 0.65
C GLN A 51 -2.38 23.14 -0.24
N MET A 52 -1.92 21.98 -0.71
CA MET A 52 -2.71 21.07 -1.53
C MET A 52 -3.61 20.18 -0.67
N PRO A 53 -4.74 19.68 -1.20
CA PRO A 53 -5.57 18.72 -0.47
C PRO A 53 -4.81 17.41 -0.23
N VAL A 54 -4.82 16.95 1.02
CA VAL A 54 -4.06 15.75 1.44
C VAL A 54 -4.63 14.44 0.89
N GLY A 55 -5.94 14.36 0.65
CA GLY A 55 -6.61 13.14 0.18
C GLY A 55 -6.03 12.59 -1.13
N PRO A 56 -5.95 13.37 -2.22
CA PRO A 56 -5.36 12.94 -3.49
C PRO A 56 -3.91 12.47 -3.37
N VAL A 57 -3.06 13.21 -2.63
CA VAL A 57 -1.65 12.83 -2.46
C VAL A 57 -1.51 11.57 -1.62
N ALA A 58 -2.29 11.44 -0.54
CA ALA A 58 -2.33 10.24 0.29
C ALA A 58 -2.82 9.02 -0.51
N GLY A 59 -3.85 9.17 -1.34
CA GLY A 59 -4.36 8.07 -2.17
C GLY A 59 -3.32 7.59 -3.20
N ALA A 60 -2.57 8.53 -3.78
CA ALA A 60 -1.44 8.26 -4.66
C ALA A 60 -0.31 7.52 -3.94
N LEU A 61 0.08 7.98 -2.74
CA LEU A 61 1.07 7.32 -1.89
C LEU A 61 0.67 5.86 -1.60
N VAL A 62 -0.52 5.65 -1.02
CA VAL A 62 -0.98 4.31 -0.63
C VAL A 62 -1.09 3.41 -1.86
N SER A 63 -1.59 3.91 -2.99
CA SER A 63 -1.63 3.15 -4.24
C SER A 63 -0.24 2.70 -4.69
N GLY A 64 0.75 3.61 -4.70
CA GLY A 64 2.12 3.27 -5.06
C GLY A 64 2.71 2.22 -4.12
N ALA A 65 2.45 2.35 -2.82
CA ALA A 65 2.91 1.42 -1.79
C ALA A 65 2.42 -0.01 -2.03
N PHE A 66 1.17 -0.19 -2.44
CA PHE A 66 0.62 -1.53 -2.69
C PHE A 66 1.10 -2.15 -4.00
N VAL A 67 1.72 -1.39 -4.91
CA VAL A 67 2.46 -1.98 -6.04
C VAL A 67 3.61 -2.82 -5.50
N GLY A 68 4.46 -2.24 -4.65
CA GLY A 68 5.61 -2.93 -4.09
C GLY A 68 5.23 -4.12 -3.22
N ASP A 69 4.20 -3.97 -2.37
CA ASP A 69 3.65 -5.05 -1.55
C ASP A 69 3.20 -6.26 -2.39
N ARG A 70 2.70 -6.01 -3.61
CA ARG A 70 2.23 -7.05 -4.53
C ARG A 70 3.30 -7.61 -5.45
N THR A 71 4.27 -6.81 -5.89
CA THR A 71 5.17 -7.16 -6.99
C THR A 71 6.65 -7.24 -6.63
N SER A 72 7.04 -6.74 -5.45
CA SER A 72 8.44 -6.77 -5.03
C SER A 72 8.91 -8.21 -4.79
N PRO A 73 10.10 -8.62 -5.29
CA PRO A 73 10.74 -9.87 -4.90
C PRO A 73 11.07 -9.97 -3.41
N LEU A 74 11.06 -8.85 -2.68
CA LEU A 74 11.34 -8.77 -1.26
C LEU A 74 10.06 -8.87 -0.41
N SER A 75 8.89 -8.82 -1.05
CA SER A 75 7.61 -8.79 -0.33
C SER A 75 7.24 -10.14 0.29
N GLY A 76 7.07 -10.13 1.61
CA GLY A 76 6.54 -11.27 2.36
C GLY A 76 5.14 -11.67 1.91
N SER A 77 4.26 -10.71 1.64
CA SER A 77 2.89 -10.94 1.16
C SER A 77 2.87 -11.60 -0.22
N ALA A 78 3.77 -11.20 -1.11
CA ALA A 78 3.91 -11.79 -2.44
C ALA A 78 4.44 -13.23 -2.37
N HIS A 79 5.46 -13.50 -1.54
CA HIS A 79 5.98 -14.84 -1.30
C HIS A 79 4.98 -15.76 -0.61
N LEU A 80 4.23 -15.23 0.37
CA LEU A 80 3.16 -15.96 1.05
C LEU A 80 2.10 -16.40 0.05
N THR A 81 1.64 -15.50 -0.81
CA THR A 81 0.63 -15.81 -1.84
C THR A 81 1.12 -16.90 -2.79
N ALA A 82 2.36 -16.79 -3.28
CA ALA A 82 2.95 -17.79 -4.17
C ALA A 82 3.03 -19.17 -3.49
N THR A 83 3.47 -19.21 -2.23
CA THR A 83 3.57 -20.43 -1.42
C THR A 83 2.20 -21.08 -1.21
N MET A 84 1.20 -20.28 -0.84
CA MET A 84 -0.16 -20.78 -0.57
C MET A 84 -0.83 -21.31 -1.83
N ALA A 85 -0.59 -20.68 -2.98
CA ALA A 85 -1.07 -21.15 -4.27
C ALA A 85 -0.25 -22.32 -4.85
N GLY A 86 0.90 -22.68 -4.26
CA GLY A 86 1.81 -23.69 -4.80
C GLY A 86 2.43 -23.30 -6.15
N ALA A 87 2.73 -22.01 -6.34
CA ALA A 87 3.33 -21.48 -7.55
C ALA A 87 4.79 -21.06 -7.30
N PRO A 88 5.72 -21.32 -8.24
CA PRO A 88 7.02 -20.69 -8.18
C PRO A 88 6.85 -19.18 -8.35
N PHE A 89 7.44 -18.41 -7.42
CA PHE A 89 7.27 -16.96 -7.31
C PHE A 89 7.36 -16.25 -8.66
N TYR A 90 8.43 -16.50 -9.42
CA TYR A 90 8.70 -15.80 -10.67
C TYR A 90 7.67 -16.10 -11.79
N ARG A 91 7.02 -17.27 -11.81
CA ARG A 91 5.93 -17.53 -12.77
C ARG A 91 4.67 -16.76 -12.40
N GLY A 92 4.34 -16.71 -11.10
CA GLY A 92 3.25 -15.88 -10.59
C GLY A 92 3.47 -14.39 -10.87
N TRP A 93 4.69 -13.91 -10.62
CA TRP A 93 5.11 -12.53 -10.84
C TRP A 93 4.87 -12.05 -12.28
N LYS A 94 5.20 -12.86 -13.30
CA LYS A 94 4.96 -12.49 -14.72
C LYS A 94 3.47 -12.21 -15.00
N VAL A 95 2.58 -13.02 -14.44
CA VAL A 95 1.14 -12.88 -14.62
C VAL A 95 0.60 -11.66 -13.85
N ILE A 96 1.15 -11.41 -12.67
CA ILE A 96 0.89 -10.25 -11.83
C ILE A 96 1.32 -8.93 -12.51
N ILE A 97 2.48 -8.89 -13.17
CA ILE A 97 2.94 -7.70 -13.90
C ILE A 97 2.07 -7.44 -15.13
N LYS A 98 1.72 -8.50 -15.88
CA LYS A 98 0.85 -8.38 -17.06
C LYS A 98 -0.52 -7.77 -16.73
N SER A 99 -1.07 -8.09 -15.56
CA SER A 99 -2.34 -7.53 -15.08
C SER A 99 -2.19 -6.14 -14.48
N LEU A 100 -1.05 -5.83 -13.87
CA LEU A 100 -0.75 -4.51 -13.31
C LEU A 100 -0.59 -3.45 -14.40
N PHE A 101 0.13 -3.76 -15.47
CA PHE A 101 0.53 -2.79 -16.48
C PHE A 101 -0.61 -1.88 -17.01
N PRO A 102 -1.78 -2.39 -17.45
CA PRO A 102 -2.86 -1.53 -17.93
C PRO A 102 -3.44 -0.63 -16.82
N VAL A 103 -3.56 -1.14 -15.60
CA VAL A 103 -4.09 -0.38 -14.46
C VAL A 103 -3.08 0.66 -13.99
N PHE A 104 -1.79 0.33 -14.05
CA PHE A 104 -0.70 1.24 -13.74
C PHE A 104 -0.70 2.45 -14.69
N LEU A 105 -0.83 2.23 -16.00
CA LEU A 105 -0.95 3.32 -16.98
C LEU A 105 -2.17 4.20 -16.71
N LEU A 106 -3.32 3.58 -16.38
CA LEU A 106 -4.52 4.32 -16.02
C LEU A 106 -4.30 5.17 -14.74
N CYS A 107 -3.63 4.62 -13.73
CA CYS A 107 -3.28 5.36 -12.52
C CYS A 107 -2.35 6.55 -12.84
N LEU A 108 -1.34 6.37 -13.70
CA LEU A 108 -0.47 7.48 -14.12
C LEU A 108 -1.28 8.62 -14.75
N PHE A 109 -2.20 8.29 -15.66
CA PHE A 109 -3.04 9.28 -16.31
C PHE A 109 -3.95 10.01 -15.31
N LEU A 110 -4.61 9.25 -14.42
CA LEU A 110 -5.51 9.83 -13.41
C LEU A 110 -4.75 10.72 -12.41
N TYR A 111 -3.58 10.29 -11.93
CA TYR A 111 -2.78 11.10 -11.01
C TYR A 111 -2.14 12.32 -11.66
N ALA A 112 -1.75 12.24 -12.93
CA ALA A 112 -1.33 13.40 -13.70
C ALA A 112 -2.49 14.41 -13.87
N GLY A 113 -3.69 13.93 -14.19
CA GLY A 113 -4.89 14.75 -14.30
C GLY A 113 -5.28 15.42 -12.98
N LEU A 114 -5.25 14.68 -11.86
CA LEU A 114 -5.45 15.24 -10.53
C LEU A 114 -4.39 16.30 -10.18
N GLY A 115 -3.16 16.08 -10.62
CA GLY A 115 -2.07 17.05 -10.49
C GLY A 115 -2.38 18.37 -11.17
N ILE A 116 -2.97 18.36 -12.37
CA ILE A 116 -3.40 19.58 -13.06
C ILE A 116 -4.56 20.26 -12.32
N ILE A 117 -5.55 19.48 -11.85
CA ILE A 117 -6.76 20.01 -11.18
C ILE A 117 -6.42 20.64 -9.83
N TYR A 118 -5.61 19.98 -9.01
CA TYR A 118 -5.31 20.40 -7.64
C TYR A 118 -3.97 21.14 -7.50
N GLY A 119 -3.13 21.11 -8.54
CA GLY A 119 -1.82 21.75 -8.56
C GLY A 119 -1.81 23.14 -9.18
N ASP A 120 -2.95 23.65 -9.66
CA ASP A 120 -3.13 25.06 -10.03
C ASP A 120 -3.27 25.96 -8.78
N VAL A 121 -2.33 25.79 -7.86
CA VAL A 121 -2.17 26.66 -6.70
C VAL A 121 -1.26 27.79 -7.17
N PRO A 122 -1.60 29.08 -6.98
CA PRO A 122 -0.73 30.19 -7.30
C PRO A 122 0.47 30.17 -6.34
N PHE A 123 1.44 29.30 -6.62
CA PHE A 123 2.64 29.09 -5.83
C PHE A 123 3.77 29.89 -6.49
N ARG A 124 3.83 31.19 -6.18
CA ARG A 124 4.79 32.11 -6.77
C ARG A 124 6.17 31.94 -6.11
N ALA A 125 7.20 32.56 -6.72
CA ALA A 125 8.54 32.59 -6.14
C ALA A 125 8.56 33.19 -4.71
N ASP A 126 7.67 34.15 -4.44
CA ASP A 126 7.53 34.77 -3.12
C ASP A 126 6.95 33.79 -2.08
N ASP A 127 5.98 32.95 -2.46
CA ASP A 127 5.40 31.91 -1.61
C ASP A 127 6.44 30.83 -1.28
N LEU A 128 7.25 30.44 -2.28
CA LEU A 128 8.37 29.53 -2.10
C LEU A 128 9.41 30.09 -1.11
N ALA A 129 9.76 31.37 -1.24
CA ALA A 129 10.67 32.06 -0.33
C ALA A 129 10.08 32.18 1.09
N GLN A 130 8.77 32.38 1.21
CA GLN A 130 8.06 32.43 2.49
C GLN A 130 8.02 31.06 3.17
N VAL A 131 7.65 30.00 2.46
CA VAL A 131 7.65 28.61 2.96
C VAL A 131 9.06 28.21 3.40
N ARG A 132 10.09 28.54 2.60
CA ARG A 132 11.49 28.27 2.98
C ARG A 132 11.92 29.03 4.23
N ARG A 133 11.55 30.31 4.34
CA ARG A 133 11.80 31.12 5.56
C ARG A 133 11.11 30.50 6.78
N GLN A 134 9.85 30.07 6.66
CA GLN A 134 9.14 29.41 7.75
C GLN A 134 9.75 28.06 8.13
N LEU A 135 10.24 27.28 7.15
CA LEU A 135 10.94 26.02 7.40
C LEU A 135 12.29 26.25 8.10
N LEU A 136 13.01 27.30 7.73
CA LEU A 136 14.32 27.63 8.30
C LEU A 136 14.26 28.46 9.59
N ALA A 137 13.14 29.12 9.91
CA ALA A 137 13.06 30.05 11.05
C ALA A 137 13.58 29.48 12.39
N PRO A 138 13.38 28.18 12.72
CA PRO A 138 13.91 27.57 13.94
C PRO A 138 15.32 26.99 13.81
N TYR A 139 15.91 27.03 12.61
CA TYR A 139 17.21 26.46 12.32
C TYR A 139 18.20 27.59 11.99
N PRO A 140 19.11 27.95 12.91
CA PRO A 140 20.10 29.01 12.70
C PRO A 140 21.03 28.75 11.50
N PHE A 141 21.28 27.49 11.15
CA PHE A 141 22.04 27.07 9.98
C PHE A 141 21.53 25.74 9.42
N PHE A 142 21.76 25.49 8.13
CA PHE A 142 21.34 24.24 7.49
C PHE A 142 22.49 23.23 7.48
N SER A 143 22.44 22.26 8.39
CA SER A 143 23.50 21.25 8.57
C SER A 143 23.32 20.01 7.68
N PRO A 144 24.34 19.53 6.95
CA PRO A 144 24.27 18.28 6.18
C PRO A 144 23.86 17.05 7.00
N TRP A 145 24.15 17.07 8.30
CA TRP A 145 23.80 16.02 9.26
C TRP A 145 22.29 15.77 9.36
N LEU A 146 21.44 16.72 8.97
CA LEU A 146 19.98 16.56 8.88
C LEU A 146 19.54 15.45 7.90
N TRP A 147 20.41 15.03 6.98
CA TRP A 147 20.15 13.90 6.07
C TRP A 147 20.43 12.53 6.71
N LEU A 148 21.12 12.49 7.84
CA LEU A 148 21.52 11.25 8.49
C LEU A 148 20.30 10.40 8.90
N PRO A 149 19.25 10.93 9.58
CA PRO A 149 18.08 10.13 9.94
C PRO A 149 17.31 9.52 8.74
N PRO A 150 16.94 10.26 7.68
CA PRO A 150 16.24 9.64 6.56
C PRO A 150 17.11 8.67 5.76
N LEU A 151 18.42 8.95 5.62
CA LEU A 151 19.34 8.02 4.95
C LEU A 151 19.56 6.75 5.77
N SER A 152 19.73 6.85 7.09
CA SER A 152 19.88 5.67 7.95
C SER A 152 18.65 4.79 7.87
N VAL A 153 17.45 5.39 7.89
CA VAL A 153 16.19 4.65 7.76
C VAL A 153 16.12 3.91 6.42
N LEU A 154 16.50 4.57 5.31
CA LEU A 154 16.51 3.96 3.99
C LEU A 154 17.54 2.81 3.91
N ILE A 155 18.76 3.03 4.38
CA ILE A 155 19.84 2.05 4.38
C ILE A 155 19.45 0.81 5.20
N CYS A 156 18.98 1.01 6.42
CA CYS A 156 18.58 -0.09 7.29
C CYS A 156 17.36 -0.84 6.76
N ALA A 157 16.47 -0.16 6.04
CA ALA A 157 15.38 -0.81 5.34
C ALA A 157 15.87 -1.69 4.17
N LEU A 158 16.93 -1.28 3.45
CA LEU A 158 17.60 -2.13 2.44
C LEU A 158 18.23 -3.39 3.07
N PHE A 159 18.79 -3.26 4.28
CA PHE A 159 19.32 -4.39 5.04
C PHE A 159 18.26 -5.20 5.80
N ARG A 160 16.97 -4.91 5.59
CA ARG A 160 15.84 -5.60 6.23
C ARG A 160 15.90 -5.59 7.76
N ILE A 161 16.44 -4.52 8.34
CA ILE A 161 16.38 -4.33 9.80
C ILE A 161 14.90 -4.22 10.20
N PRO A 162 14.46 -4.88 11.29
CA PRO A 162 13.08 -4.82 11.76
C PRO A 162 12.57 -3.38 11.81
N VAL A 163 11.37 -3.13 11.26
CA VAL A 163 10.80 -1.78 11.08
C VAL A 163 10.80 -0.98 12.38
N LEU A 164 10.50 -1.63 13.51
CA LEU A 164 10.53 -1.00 14.83
C LEU A 164 11.92 -0.44 15.16
N ILE A 165 12.97 -1.25 15.01
CA ILE A 165 14.36 -0.84 15.25
C ILE A 165 14.74 0.25 14.26
N ASN A 166 14.35 0.09 12.99
CA ASN A 166 14.69 1.01 11.93
C ASN A 166 14.10 2.42 12.15
N LEU A 167 12.84 2.50 12.56
CA LEU A 167 12.21 3.79 12.87
C LEU A 167 12.71 4.37 14.19
N ALA A 168 12.95 3.53 15.21
CA ALA A 168 13.46 3.96 16.51
C ALA A 168 14.85 4.62 16.38
N GLN A 169 15.79 4.03 15.64
CA GLN A 169 17.09 4.66 15.41
C GLN A 169 16.96 6.00 14.66
N GLY A 170 16.04 6.11 13.69
CA GLY A 170 15.83 7.35 12.95
C GLY A 170 15.31 8.46 13.87
N ALA A 171 14.38 8.12 14.77
CA ALA A 171 13.88 9.02 15.80
C ALA A 171 14.98 9.45 16.78
N ILE A 172 15.82 8.50 17.24
CA ILE A 172 16.94 8.79 18.15
C ILE A 172 17.97 9.70 17.48
N LEU A 173 18.33 9.44 16.22
CA LEU A 173 19.25 10.28 15.46
C LEU A 173 18.66 11.69 15.24
N GLY A 174 17.37 11.78 14.92
CA GLY A 174 16.67 13.06 14.80
C GLY A 174 16.64 13.86 16.11
N ALA A 175 16.34 13.19 17.22
CA ALA A 175 16.35 13.80 18.56
C ALA A 175 17.75 14.24 18.97
N GLY A 176 18.78 13.42 18.71
CA GLY A 176 20.18 13.76 18.96
C GLY A 176 20.63 14.99 18.18
N ILE A 177 20.28 15.07 16.89
CA ILE A 177 20.56 16.28 16.09
C ILE A 177 19.83 17.49 16.68
N GLY A 178 18.56 17.36 17.07
CA GLY A 178 17.80 18.44 17.72
C GLY A 178 18.46 18.93 19.00
N LEU A 179 18.90 18.01 19.86
CA LEU A 179 19.51 18.30 21.16
C LEU A 179 20.90 18.92 21.03
N PHE A 180 21.76 18.36 20.17
CA PHE A 180 23.19 18.71 20.12
C PHE A 180 23.56 19.75 19.07
N LEU A 181 22.84 19.83 17.93
CA LEU A 181 23.17 20.77 16.85
C LEU A 181 22.31 22.04 16.88
N TYR A 182 21.14 21.98 17.50
CA TYR A 182 20.16 23.07 17.49
C TYR A 182 19.70 23.47 18.89
N ASP A 183 20.31 22.92 19.94
CA ASP A 183 20.02 23.22 21.35
C ASP A 183 18.52 23.14 21.72
N ILE A 184 17.76 22.25 21.06
CA ILE A 184 16.34 22.07 21.34
C ILE A 184 16.21 21.35 22.69
N PRO A 185 15.48 21.91 23.67
CA PRO A 185 15.38 21.30 24.98
C PRO A 185 14.66 19.96 24.91
N LEU A 186 15.11 19.01 25.75
CA LEU A 186 14.57 17.65 25.81
C LEU A 186 13.06 17.64 26.05
N THR A 187 12.54 18.59 26.85
CA THR A 187 11.10 18.72 27.12
C THR A 187 10.31 18.97 25.84
N THR A 188 10.78 19.85 24.95
CA THR A 188 10.13 20.13 23.66
C THR A 188 10.24 18.95 22.71
N LEU A 189 11.35 18.21 22.72
CA LEU A 189 11.48 16.97 21.93
C LEU A 189 10.48 15.91 22.39
N LEU A 190 10.33 15.71 23.71
CA LEU A 190 9.38 14.76 24.28
C LEU A 190 7.93 15.19 24.02
N GLN A 191 7.63 16.48 24.15
CA GLN A 191 6.32 17.03 23.79
C GLN A 191 6.02 16.80 22.31
N THR A 192 6.96 17.09 21.41
CA THR A 192 6.79 16.87 19.96
C THR A 192 6.63 15.38 19.63
N ALA A 193 7.32 14.49 20.33
CA ALA A 193 7.12 13.05 20.18
C ALA A 193 5.71 12.61 20.64
N TRP A 194 5.17 13.26 21.67
CA TRP A 194 3.84 12.98 22.20
C TRP A 194 2.73 13.58 21.33
N THR A 195 2.70 14.90 21.14
CA THR A 195 1.61 15.61 20.46
C THR A 195 1.77 15.66 18.94
N GLY A 196 2.98 15.43 18.44
CA GLY A 196 3.34 15.64 17.04
C GLY A 196 3.92 17.02 16.80
N ALA A 197 4.45 17.24 15.60
CA ALA A 197 4.95 18.56 15.22
C ALA A 197 3.76 19.47 14.88
N GLU A 198 3.42 20.41 15.77
CA GLU A 198 2.37 21.44 15.60
C GLU A 198 2.78 22.55 14.61
N ARG A 199 3.48 22.18 13.54
CA ARG A 199 4.03 23.15 12.59
C ARG A 199 3.15 23.39 11.38
N TYR A 200 2.08 22.61 11.24
CA TYR A 200 1.05 22.73 10.22
C TYR A 200 -0.32 22.83 10.90
N ARG A 201 -1.34 23.30 10.16
CA ARG A 201 -2.74 23.45 10.63
C ARG A 201 -3.33 22.16 11.26
N HIS A 202 -2.67 21.03 11.02
CA HIS A 202 -2.86 19.75 11.69
C HIS A 202 -1.51 19.20 12.19
N PRO A 203 -1.43 18.62 13.40
CA PRO A 203 -0.20 18.00 13.89
C PRO A 203 0.20 16.84 12.95
N VAL A 204 1.44 16.88 12.49
CA VAL A 204 2.01 15.83 11.63
C VAL A 204 2.85 14.91 12.51
N GLY A 205 2.47 13.64 12.58
CA GLY A 205 3.09 12.64 13.46
C GLY A 205 2.65 12.76 14.92
N GLY A 206 3.47 12.18 15.82
CA GLY A 206 3.19 12.14 17.27
C GLY A 206 2.38 10.93 17.72
N ILE A 207 2.58 10.49 18.96
CA ILE A 207 1.89 9.32 19.54
C ILE A 207 0.41 9.61 19.76
N TRP A 208 0.06 10.81 20.23
CA TRP A 208 -1.30 11.17 20.63
C TRP A 208 -2.31 11.04 19.48
N PRO A 209 -2.08 11.61 18.28
CA PRO A 209 -2.97 11.39 17.14
C PRO A 209 -3.06 9.91 16.73
N MET A 210 -2.05 9.09 17.03
CA MET A 210 -2.05 7.65 16.72
C MET A 210 -2.88 6.81 17.70
N ILE A 211 -3.17 7.27 18.93
CA ILE A 211 -3.88 6.47 19.93
C ILE A 211 -5.25 6.05 19.41
N GLN A 212 -5.94 6.92 18.69
CA GLN A 212 -7.21 6.59 18.06
C GLN A 212 -7.06 5.49 17.00
N ALA A 213 -6.05 5.59 16.14
CA ALA A 213 -5.75 4.56 15.15
C ALA A 213 -5.38 3.21 15.80
N LEU A 214 -4.58 3.24 16.88
CA LEU A 214 -4.24 2.07 17.69
C LEU A 214 -5.49 1.42 18.30
N GLY A 215 -6.42 2.21 18.84
CA GLY A 215 -7.69 1.71 19.38
C GLY A 215 -8.54 0.97 18.34
N VAL A 216 -8.64 1.53 17.12
CA VAL A 216 -9.33 0.86 16.00
C VAL A 216 -8.59 -0.43 15.59
N ILE A 217 -7.26 -0.39 15.52
CA ILE A 217 -6.42 -1.56 15.22
C ILE A 217 -6.64 -2.68 16.25
N MET A 218 -6.62 -2.35 17.55
CA MET A 218 -6.85 -3.32 18.63
C MET A 218 -8.27 -3.90 18.58
N SER A 219 -9.27 -3.06 18.32
CA SER A 219 -10.67 -3.48 18.19
C SER A 219 -10.89 -4.40 16.98
N ALA A 220 -10.29 -4.06 15.84
CA ALA A 220 -10.32 -4.90 14.64
C ALA A 220 -9.59 -6.23 14.86
N GLY A 221 -8.46 -6.20 15.57
CA GLY A 221 -7.73 -7.41 15.99
C GLY A 221 -8.52 -8.30 16.93
N ALA A 222 -9.28 -7.72 17.87
CA ALA A 222 -10.17 -8.45 18.76
C ALA A 222 -11.33 -9.11 17.98
N LEU A 223 -11.97 -8.36 17.08
CA LEU A 223 -13.01 -8.90 16.19
C LEU A 223 -12.46 -10.07 15.36
N TYR A 224 -11.28 -9.91 14.78
CA TYR A 224 -10.56 -10.97 14.08
C TYR A 224 -10.37 -12.21 14.96
N GLY A 225 -9.84 -12.03 16.18
CA GLY A 225 -9.60 -13.14 17.12
C GLY A 225 -10.87 -13.92 17.42
N THR A 226 -12.00 -13.22 17.66
CA THR A 226 -13.29 -13.87 17.90
C THR A 226 -13.81 -14.66 16.69
N MET A 227 -13.67 -14.12 15.47
CA MET A 227 -14.07 -14.82 14.24
C MET A 227 -13.26 -16.09 13.99
N GLN A 228 -11.96 -16.06 14.29
CA GLN A 228 -11.08 -17.21 14.17
C GLN A 228 -11.42 -18.28 15.22
N SER A 229 -11.65 -17.90 16.47
CA SER A 229 -12.06 -18.82 17.54
C SER A 229 -13.44 -19.44 17.31
N ALA A 230 -14.34 -18.74 16.63
CA ALA A 230 -15.68 -19.24 16.29
C ALA A 230 -15.70 -20.18 15.06
N CYS A 231 -14.55 -20.49 14.45
CA CYS A 231 -14.41 -21.31 13.22
C CYS A 231 -15.31 -20.85 12.06
N ILE A 232 -15.74 -19.59 12.04
CA ILE A 232 -16.59 -19.03 10.99
C ILE A 232 -15.84 -19.06 9.65
N LEU A 233 -14.54 -18.81 9.68
CA LEU A 233 -13.68 -18.83 8.50
C LEU A 233 -13.61 -20.23 7.88
N ASP A 234 -13.55 -21.29 8.68
CA ASP A 234 -13.57 -22.68 8.20
C ASP A 234 -14.94 -23.05 7.61
N ARG A 235 -16.05 -22.57 8.18
CA ARG A 235 -17.40 -22.76 7.62
C ARG A 235 -17.58 -22.05 6.27
N VAL A 236 -17.15 -20.80 6.16
CA VAL A 236 -17.20 -20.03 4.90
C VAL A 236 -16.32 -20.69 3.84
N SER A 237 -15.18 -21.27 4.24
CA SER A 237 -14.28 -21.99 3.34
C SER A 237 -14.94 -23.19 2.64
N GLN A 238 -15.79 -23.93 3.34
CA GLN A 238 -16.47 -25.14 2.83
C GLN A 238 -17.70 -24.81 1.98
N SER A 239 -18.34 -23.65 2.19
CA SER A 239 -19.52 -23.24 1.42
C SER A 239 -19.17 -22.85 -0.03
N ILE A 240 -17.94 -22.41 -0.29
CA ILE A 240 -17.55 -21.79 -1.56
C ILE A 240 -16.96 -22.80 -2.57
N THR A 241 -16.70 -24.04 -2.15
CA THR A 241 -16.09 -25.10 -2.98
C THR A 241 -17.06 -25.87 -3.88
N HIS A 242 -18.37 -25.54 -3.93
CA HIS A 242 -19.30 -26.24 -4.84
C HIS A 242 -19.52 -25.54 -6.19
N SER A 243 -19.18 -26.28 -7.25
CA SER A 243 -19.66 -26.13 -8.64
C SER A 243 -19.29 -24.82 -9.37
N ALA A 244 -18.01 -24.64 -9.71
CA ALA A 244 -17.61 -23.77 -10.81
C ALA A 244 -17.43 -24.63 -12.06
N SER A 245 -18.15 -24.30 -13.13
CA SER A 245 -18.20 -25.10 -14.37
C SER A 245 -17.14 -24.68 -15.39
N THR A 246 -16.52 -23.51 -15.19
CA THR A 246 -15.55 -22.92 -16.13
C THR A 246 -14.36 -22.27 -15.41
N PRO A 247 -13.17 -22.22 -16.04
CA PRO A 247 -11.98 -21.56 -15.48
C PRO A 247 -12.19 -20.10 -15.09
N GLU A 248 -12.99 -19.36 -15.88
CA GLU A 248 -13.30 -17.94 -15.62
C GLU A 248 -14.19 -17.77 -14.40
N GLN A 249 -15.21 -18.62 -14.26
CA GLN A 249 -16.08 -18.62 -13.09
C GLN A 249 -15.29 -18.96 -11.82
N LEU A 250 -14.33 -19.89 -11.91
CA LEU A 250 -13.44 -20.21 -10.80
C LEU A 250 -12.61 -18.99 -10.39
N MET A 251 -11.93 -18.33 -11.35
CA MET A 251 -11.15 -17.12 -11.07
C MET A 251 -11.97 -16.00 -10.41
N ARG A 252 -13.18 -15.75 -10.93
CA ARG A 252 -14.09 -14.76 -10.36
C ARG A 252 -14.52 -15.11 -8.94
N ARG A 253 -14.83 -16.39 -8.67
CA ARG A 253 -15.21 -16.86 -7.33
C ARG A 253 -14.04 -16.74 -6.36
N THR A 254 -12.83 -17.09 -6.79
CA THR A 254 -11.62 -16.93 -5.97
C THR A 254 -11.36 -15.45 -5.67
N GLY A 255 -11.51 -14.57 -6.66
CA GLY A 255 -11.38 -13.13 -6.45
C GLY A 255 -12.43 -12.59 -5.48
N LEU A 256 -13.70 -12.93 -5.68
CA LEU A 256 -14.80 -12.52 -4.79
C LEU A 256 -14.60 -13.05 -3.37
N PHE A 257 -14.16 -14.30 -3.23
CA PHE A 257 -13.84 -14.91 -1.95
C PHE A 257 -12.69 -14.18 -1.26
N SER A 258 -11.62 -13.85 -1.98
CA SER A 258 -10.48 -13.10 -1.43
C SER A 258 -10.90 -11.71 -0.95
N VAL A 259 -11.76 -11.00 -1.70
CA VAL A 259 -12.33 -9.71 -1.26
C VAL A 259 -13.26 -9.88 -0.04
N ALA A 260 -14.11 -10.91 -0.02
CA ALA A 260 -15.00 -11.18 1.09
C ALA A 260 -14.22 -11.45 2.38
N ILE A 261 -13.16 -12.27 2.32
CA ILE A 261 -12.26 -12.49 3.45
C ILE A 261 -11.58 -11.18 3.87
N ALA A 262 -11.17 -10.34 2.93
CA ALA A 262 -10.58 -9.02 3.25
C ALA A 262 -11.53 -8.08 4.00
N LEU A 263 -12.81 -8.12 3.65
CA LEU A 263 -13.86 -7.34 4.31
C LEU A 263 -14.17 -7.88 5.71
N LEU A 264 -14.20 -9.20 5.88
CA LEU A 264 -14.60 -9.83 7.15
C LEU A 264 -13.46 -9.89 8.17
N THR A 265 -12.28 -10.30 7.73
CA THR A 265 -11.20 -10.76 8.62
C THR A 265 -10.25 -9.63 9.06
N CYS A 266 -10.42 -8.41 8.52
CA CYS A 266 -9.63 -7.22 8.86
C CYS A 266 -8.10 -7.39 8.72
N ASN A 267 -7.62 -8.48 8.10
CA ASN A 267 -6.21 -8.87 8.05
C ASN A 267 -5.85 -9.39 6.66
N GLN A 268 -4.81 -8.80 6.06
CA GLN A 268 -4.35 -9.17 4.72
C GLN A 268 -3.92 -10.65 4.64
N THR A 269 -3.25 -11.19 5.67
CA THR A 269 -2.65 -12.53 5.66
C THR A 269 -3.64 -13.64 5.31
N LEU A 270 -4.84 -13.63 5.90
CA LEU A 270 -5.85 -14.66 5.63
C LEU A 270 -6.50 -14.52 4.25
N CYS A 271 -6.59 -13.29 3.73
CA CYS A 271 -7.03 -13.02 2.35
C CYS A 271 -6.12 -13.70 1.33
N LEU A 272 -4.85 -13.92 1.69
CA LEU A 272 -3.86 -14.59 0.87
C LEU A 272 -3.87 -16.11 1.10
N MET A 273 -3.88 -16.52 2.38
CA MET A 273 -3.75 -17.92 2.75
C MET A 273 -4.97 -18.76 2.43
N MET A 274 -6.18 -18.28 2.76
CA MET A 274 -7.39 -19.11 2.62
C MET A 274 -7.70 -19.42 1.15
N PRO A 275 -7.83 -18.43 0.25
CA PRO A 275 -8.10 -18.74 -1.15
C PRO A 275 -6.98 -19.56 -1.79
N GLY A 276 -5.72 -19.30 -1.40
CA GLY A 276 -4.56 -20.05 -1.89
C GLY A 276 -4.64 -21.54 -1.55
N LYS A 277 -4.91 -21.88 -0.28
CA LYS A 277 -5.00 -23.29 0.14
C LYS A 277 -6.25 -23.99 -0.40
N LEU A 278 -7.41 -23.33 -0.32
CA LEU A 278 -8.71 -23.94 -0.61
C LEU A 278 -8.94 -24.15 -2.11
N MET A 279 -8.56 -23.17 -2.93
CA MET A 279 -8.86 -23.18 -4.36
C MET A 279 -7.80 -23.93 -5.19
N ARG A 280 -6.63 -24.23 -4.61
CA ARG A 280 -5.52 -24.89 -5.32
C ARG A 280 -5.92 -26.20 -5.99
N ARG A 281 -6.71 -27.03 -5.31
CA ARG A 281 -7.20 -28.31 -5.85
C ARG A 281 -8.10 -28.07 -7.06
N SER A 282 -9.10 -27.19 -6.93
CA SER A 282 -10.04 -26.87 -8.01
C SER A 282 -9.37 -26.25 -9.23
N TYR A 283 -8.32 -25.43 -9.05
CA TYR A 283 -7.53 -24.91 -10.17
C TYR A 283 -6.79 -26.03 -10.90
N THR A 284 -6.19 -26.97 -10.16
CA THR A 284 -5.49 -28.13 -10.76
C THR A 284 -6.45 -29.05 -11.51
N GLU A 285 -7.63 -29.35 -10.92
CA GLU A 285 -8.66 -30.21 -11.53
C GLU A 285 -9.25 -29.60 -12.83
N MET A 286 -9.29 -28.27 -12.94
CA MET A 286 -9.70 -27.56 -14.18
C MET A 286 -8.55 -27.29 -15.15
N GLY A 287 -7.36 -27.87 -14.95
CA GLY A 287 -6.19 -27.65 -15.82
C GLY A 287 -5.63 -26.23 -15.80
N MET A 288 -5.94 -25.45 -14.77
CA MET A 288 -5.46 -24.07 -14.61
C MET A 288 -4.08 -24.04 -13.95
N THR A 289 -3.31 -23.00 -14.27
CA THR A 289 -1.99 -22.80 -13.68
C THR A 289 -2.09 -22.21 -12.27
N SER A 290 -1.19 -22.60 -11.37
CA SER A 290 -1.07 -21.98 -10.04
C SER A 290 -0.74 -20.48 -10.10
N SER A 291 -0.13 -20.01 -11.20
CA SER A 291 0.07 -18.58 -11.46
C SER A 291 -1.23 -17.80 -11.70
N GLN A 292 -2.29 -18.44 -12.22
CA GLN A 292 -3.61 -17.81 -12.30
C GLN A 292 -4.28 -17.69 -10.94
N LEU A 293 -4.05 -18.65 -10.03
CA LEU A 293 -4.50 -18.55 -8.64
C LEU A 293 -3.79 -17.40 -7.92
N VAL A 294 -2.47 -17.33 -8.03
CA VAL A 294 -1.67 -16.19 -7.52
C VAL A 294 -2.22 -14.87 -8.02
N ARG A 295 -2.44 -14.73 -9.34
CA ARG A 295 -3.06 -13.52 -9.90
C ARG A 295 -4.43 -13.22 -9.29
N SER A 296 -5.28 -14.23 -9.14
CA SER A 296 -6.66 -14.04 -8.64
C SER A 296 -6.66 -13.48 -7.23
N ILE A 297 -5.74 -13.92 -6.39
CA ILE A 297 -5.58 -13.45 -5.00
C ILE A 297 -4.94 -12.05 -4.97
N SER A 298 -3.84 -11.88 -5.71
CA SER A 298 -3.05 -10.64 -5.72
C SER A 298 -3.78 -9.47 -6.37
N ASP A 299 -4.61 -9.70 -7.40
CA ASP A 299 -5.36 -8.64 -8.07
C ASP A 299 -6.60 -8.20 -7.28
N THR A 300 -6.99 -8.95 -6.24
CA THR A 300 -8.24 -8.74 -5.50
C THR A 300 -8.00 -8.50 -4.01
N GLY A 301 -8.10 -9.52 -3.15
CA GLY A 301 -8.07 -9.36 -1.70
C GLY A 301 -6.76 -8.76 -1.17
N MET A 302 -5.63 -9.00 -1.84
CA MET A 302 -4.33 -8.42 -1.43
C MET A 302 -4.34 -6.89 -1.44
N VAL A 303 -4.85 -6.28 -2.52
CA VAL A 303 -4.87 -4.82 -2.69
C VAL A 303 -6.05 -4.18 -1.97
N MET A 304 -7.17 -4.88 -1.88
CA MET A 304 -8.34 -4.42 -1.11
C MET A 304 -8.03 -4.23 0.38
N ALA A 305 -7.04 -4.93 0.93
CA ALA A 305 -6.58 -4.73 2.30
C ALA A 305 -6.11 -3.30 2.60
N GLY A 306 -5.66 -2.55 1.60
CA GLY A 306 -5.30 -1.13 1.75
C GLY A 306 -6.46 -0.16 1.55
N TRP A 307 -7.60 -0.63 1.03
CA TRP A 307 -8.75 0.22 0.68
C TRP A 307 -9.86 0.14 1.72
N ILE A 308 -10.02 -1.01 2.38
CA ILE A 308 -11.07 -1.26 3.36
C ILE A 308 -10.76 -0.49 4.66
N PRO A 309 -11.62 0.44 5.12
CA PRO A 309 -11.31 1.34 6.23
C PRO A 309 -10.95 0.69 7.56
N TRP A 310 -11.51 -0.48 7.83
CA TRP A 310 -11.29 -1.25 9.05
C TRP A 310 -10.23 -2.35 8.90
N ASN A 311 -9.55 -2.43 7.76
CA ASN A 311 -8.47 -3.40 7.56
C ASN A 311 -7.17 -2.89 8.18
N LEU A 312 -6.42 -3.80 8.82
CA LEU A 312 -5.18 -3.48 9.52
C LEU A 312 -4.16 -2.74 8.62
N ASN A 313 -3.98 -3.16 7.37
CA ASN A 313 -3.01 -2.51 6.49
C ASN A 313 -3.42 -1.07 6.13
N ALA A 314 -4.71 -0.84 5.86
CA ALA A 314 -5.24 0.50 5.58
C ALA A 314 -5.06 1.42 6.80
N LEU A 315 -5.33 0.91 8.01
CA LEU A 315 -5.17 1.63 9.27
C LEU A 315 -3.70 1.94 9.57
N LEU A 316 -2.80 0.99 9.35
CA LEU A 316 -1.36 1.21 9.53
C LEU A 316 -0.79 2.21 8.52
N CYS A 317 -1.25 2.18 7.27
CA CYS A 317 -0.86 3.19 6.27
C CYS A 317 -1.40 4.58 6.65
N ALA A 318 -2.67 4.66 7.06
CA ALA A 318 -3.30 5.90 7.52
C ALA A 318 -2.56 6.50 8.71
N ALA A 319 -2.20 5.65 9.68
CA ALA A 319 -1.38 6.03 10.81
C ALA A 319 -0.04 6.57 10.31
N ALA A 320 0.72 5.79 9.53
CA ALA A 320 2.06 6.16 9.10
C ALA A 320 2.16 7.52 8.39
N ILE A 321 1.14 7.89 7.61
CA ILE A 321 1.10 9.18 6.89
C ILE A 321 0.30 10.28 7.62
N GLY A 322 -0.39 9.95 8.70
CA GLY A 322 -1.23 10.89 9.46
C GLY A 322 -2.51 11.32 8.73
N VAL A 323 -3.01 10.53 7.79
CA VAL A 323 -4.23 10.84 7.00
C VAL A 323 -5.27 9.73 7.19
N PRO A 324 -6.48 10.03 7.68
CA PRO A 324 -7.53 9.04 7.87
C PRO A 324 -7.88 8.28 6.58
N VAL A 325 -8.21 6.98 6.69
CA VAL A 325 -8.52 6.14 5.51
C VAL A 325 -9.62 6.73 4.64
N VAL A 326 -10.68 7.23 5.26
CA VAL A 326 -11.84 7.81 4.56
C VAL A 326 -11.44 8.98 3.65
N GLN A 327 -10.38 9.72 3.99
CA GLN A 327 -9.93 10.86 3.19
C GLN A 327 -9.15 10.43 1.93
N TYR A 328 -8.34 9.38 2.02
CA TYR A 328 -7.53 8.92 0.88
C TYR A 328 -8.21 7.84 0.03
N MET A 329 -9.14 7.08 0.62
CA MET A 329 -9.80 5.92 0.00
C MET A 329 -10.41 6.22 -1.39
N PRO A 330 -11.09 7.37 -1.64
CA PRO A 330 -11.63 7.69 -2.96
C PRO A 330 -10.54 7.88 -4.04
N PHE A 331 -9.34 8.26 -3.63
CA PHE A 331 -8.22 8.56 -4.52
C PHE A 331 -7.20 7.41 -4.61
N ALA A 332 -7.40 6.32 -3.87
CA ALA A 332 -6.51 5.15 -3.89
C ALA A 332 -6.76 4.27 -5.12
N TYR A 333 -6.57 4.85 -6.31
CA TYR A 333 -7.02 4.33 -7.59
C TYR A 333 -6.54 2.91 -7.89
N LEU A 334 -5.28 2.58 -7.58
CA LEU A 334 -4.77 1.23 -7.84
C LEU A 334 -5.58 0.17 -7.07
N LEU A 335 -5.94 0.47 -5.82
CA LEU A 335 -6.49 -0.52 -4.90
C LEU A 335 -7.87 -1.01 -5.32
N PHE A 336 -8.67 -0.16 -5.96
CA PHE A 336 -10.00 -0.52 -6.44
C PHE A 336 -10.07 -0.73 -7.96
N LEU A 337 -9.25 -0.05 -8.76
CA LEU A 337 -9.22 -0.27 -10.22
C LEU A 337 -8.64 -1.64 -10.58
N LEU A 338 -7.69 -2.17 -9.80
CA LEU A 338 -7.09 -3.47 -10.07
C LEU A 338 -8.08 -4.63 -9.90
N PRO A 339 -8.87 -4.72 -8.80
CA PRO A 339 -9.96 -5.69 -8.69
C PRO A 339 -11.02 -5.52 -9.78
N LEU A 340 -11.39 -4.29 -10.14
CA LEU A 340 -12.35 -4.02 -11.22
C LEU A 340 -11.84 -4.56 -12.57
N TYR A 341 -10.58 -4.27 -12.89
CA TYR A 341 -9.93 -4.80 -14.09
C TYR A 341 -9.84 -6.34 -14.08
N PHE A 342 -9.60 -6.95 -12.92
CA PHE A 342 -9.61 -8.40 -12.77
C PHE A 342 -10.98 -9.00 -13.12
N PHE A 343 -12.07 -8.48 -12.54
CA PHE A 343 -13.42 -8.97 -12.81
C PHE A 343 -13.86 -8.71 -14.26
N TRP A 344 -13.42 -7.61 -14.86
CA TRP A 344 -13.67 -7.32 -16.27
C TRP A 344 -12.91 -8.27 -17.21
N SER A 345 -11.59 -8.43 -17.00
CA SER A 345 -10.73 -9.27 -17.86
C SER A 345 -11.02 -10.77 -17.77
N THR A 346 -11.69 -11.22 -16.72
CA THR A 346 -12.16 -12.60 -16.57
C THR A 346 -13.52 -12.84 -17.25
N ARG A 347 -14.20 -11.80 -17.74
CA ARG A 347 -15.50 -11.90 -18.42
C ARG A 347 -15.37 -12.06 -19.95
N THR A 348 -14.26 -11.59 -20.52
CA THR A 348 -14.05 -11.45 -21.97
C THR A 348 -13.46 -12.68 -22.66
N LYS A 349 -12.99 -13.68 -21.91
CA LYS A 349 -12.42 -14.91 -22.49
C LYS A 349 -13.47 -15.95 -22.91
N ASN A 350 -14.74 -15.72 -22.58
CA ASN A 350 -15.86 -16.63 -22.81
C ASN A 350 -16.31 -16.78 -24.28
N THR A 351 -15.66 -16.12 -25.24
CA THR A 351 -16.06 -16.13 -26.67
C THR A 351 -15.12 -16.88 -27.61
N GLY A 352 -13.97 -17.41 -27.15
CA GLY A 352 -12.91 -17.87 -28.06
C GLY A 352 -12.59 -19.37 -28.10
N SER A 353 -12.91 -20.18 -27.08
CA SER A 353 -12.35 -21.55 -26.98
C SER A 353 -13.35 -22.68 -27.15
N ARG A 354 -14.59 -22.42 -27.58
CA ARG A 354 -15.65 -23.45 -27.70
C ARG A 354 -15.47 -24.42 -28.88
N ASN A 355 -14.43 -24.25 -29.72
CA ASN A 355 -14.30 -24.99 -30.99
C ASN A 355 -13.02 -25.83 -31.17
N ARG A 356 -12.24 -26.12 -30.12
CA ARG A 356 -11.13 -27.07 -30.26
C ARG A 356 -11.11 -28.08 -29.11
N GLN A 357 -11.48 -29.31 -29.49
CA GLN A 357 -11.22 -30.62 -28.84
C GLN A 357 -12.48 -31.38 -28.43
N VAL A 358 -13.24 -31.82 -29.44
CA VAL A 358 -13.83 -33.16 -29.45
C VAL A 358 -13.26 -33.86 -30.69
N SER A 359 -12.15 -34.55 -30.50
CA SER A 359 -11.68 -35.57 -31.45
C SER A 359 -11.23 -36.75 -30.61
N SER A 360 -12.14 -37.73 -30.51
CA SER A 360 -11.91 -39.05 -29.93
C SER A 360 -10.69 -39.72 -30.58
N PRO A 361 -9.79 -40.37 -29.84
CA PRO A 361 -8.91 -41.36 -30.43
C PRO A 361 -9.71 -42.63 -30.70
N THR A 362 -9.82 -42.99 -31.97
CA THR A 362 -10.20 -44.32 -32.46
C THR A 362 -9.32 -45.40 -31.82
N PRO A 363 -9.88 -46.56 -31.43
CA PRO A 363 -9.07 -47.71 -31.05
C PRO A 363 -8.46 -48.32 -32.32
N ILE A 364 -7.14 -48.49 -32.32
CA ILE A 364 -6.39 -49.21 -33.36
C ILE A 364 -6.21 -50.67 -32.87
N PRO A 365 -6.32 -51.66 -33.78
CA PRO A 365 -6.63 -53.06 -33.48
C PRO A 365 -5.55 -53.87 -32.78
#